data_AF-A0AAV4HX24-F1
#
_entry.id   AF-A0AAV4HX24-F1
#
_cell.length_a   1.000
_cell.length_b   1.000
_cell.length_c   1.000
_cell.angle_alpha   90.00
_cell.angle_beta   90.00
_cell.angle_gamma   90.00
#
_symmetry.space_group_name_H-M   'P 1'
#
loop_
_entity.id
_entity.type
_entity.pdbx_description
1 polymer ?
#
loop_
_entity_poly.entity_id
_entity_poly.type
_entity_poly.pdbx_seq_one_letter_code
_entity_poly.pdbx_strand_id
1 'polypeptide(L)'
;MLLNEDSDVYCEFTETEREEFLFRVFSHLCLGGRLCQYEDNVNPYLDVTKAVYKDLISVQKNPETKELSILSHVFQVRCYIDKVCGSIINLA
;
A
#
# COMPACT_ATOMS: atom_id res chain seq x y z
N MET A 1 -5.96 -13.77 0.31
CA MET A 1 -6.92 -12.81 -0.26
C MET A 1 -6.21 -11.68 -1.02
N LEU A 2 -5.71 -10.62 -0.38
CA LEU A 2 -5.16 -9.44 -1.09
C LEU A 2 -3.79 -9.67 -1.74
N LEU A 3 -2.88 -10.37 -1.05
CA LEU A 3 -1.49 -10.59 -1.47
C LEU A 3 -1.16 -12.08 -1.68
N ASN A 4 -2.16 -12.95 -1.56
CA ASN A 4 -2.00 -14.39 -1.79
C ASN A 4 -2.52 -14.71 -3.18
N GLU A 5 -1.61 -14.99 -4.11
CA GLU A 5 -1.90 -15.37 -5.50
C GLU A 5 -2.70 -16.68 -5.62
N ASP A 6 -2.57 -17.57 -4.63
CA ASP A 6 -3.28 -18.85 -4.58
C ASP A 6 -4.72 -18.72 -4.05
N SER A 7 -5.17 -17.49 -3.74
CA SER A 7 -6.52 -17.24 -3.24
C SER A 7 -7.52 -17.23 -4.39
N ASP A 8 -8.65 -17.92 -4.25
CA ASP A 8 -9.72 -17.95 -5.28
C ASP A 8 -10.24 -16.56 -5.70
N VAL A 9 -10.13 -15.59 -4.79
CA VAL A 9 -10.57 -14.20 -4.94
C VAL A 9 -9.40 -13.23 -5.19
N TYR A 10 -8.22 -13.73 -5.56
CA TYR A 10 -7.07 -12.87 -5.87
C TYR A 10 -7.36 -11.95 -7.07
N CYS A 11 -8.07 -12.46 -8.07
CA CYS A 11 -8.38 -11.72 -9.30
C CYS A 11 -9.54 -10.72 -9.18
N GLU A 12 -10.08 -10.48 -7.99
CA GLU A 12 -11.14 -9.48 -7.76
C GLU A 12 -10.66 -8.04 -8.03
N PHE A 13 -9.35 -7.80 -7.95
CA PHE A 13 -8.73 -6.53 -8.31
C PHE A 13 -7.86 -6.69 -9.54
N THR A 14 -8.05 -5.80 -10.52
CA THR A 14 -7.21 -5.69 -11.71
C THR A 14 -5.78 -5.27 -11.35
N GLU A 15 -4.84 -5.50 -12.26
CA GLU A 15 -3.45 -5.07 -12.07
C GLU A 15 -3.34 -3.56 -11.86
N THR A 16 -4.12 -2.77 -12.61
CA THR A 16 -4.14 -1.30 -12.47
C THR A 16 -4.67 -0.84 -11.11
N GLU A 17 -5.73 -1.46 -10.60
CA GLU A 17 -6.24 -1.16 -9.25
C GLU A 17 -5.22 -1.50 -8.17
N ARG A 18 -4.46 -2.59 -8.36
CA ARG A 18 -3.39 -3.00 -7.45
C ARG A 18 -2.20 -2.05 -7.46
N GLU A 19 -2.03 -1.27 -8.53
CA GLU A 19 -0.99 -0.24 -8.62
C GLU A 19 -1.36 1.06 -7.90
N GLU A 20 -2.65 1.32 -7.67
CA GLU A 20 -3.12 2.52 -7.01
C GLU A 20 -2.54 2.70 -5.61
N PHE A 21 -2.20 3.95 -5.27
CA PHE A 21 -1.60 4.26 -3.96
C PHE A 21 -2.52 3.87 -2.80
N LEU A 22 -3.83 4.10 -2.93
CA LEU A 22 -4.82 3.75 -1.91
C LEU A 22 -4.86 2.24 -1.66
N PHE A 23 -4.82 1.43 -2.71
CA PHE A 23 -4.77 -0.03 -2.60
C PHE A 23 -3.50 -0.50 -1.88
N ARG A 24 -2.35 0.12 -2.18
CA ARG A 24 -1.07 -0.20 -1.51
C ARG A 24 -1.09 0.13 -0.02
N VAL A 25 -1.65 1.28 0.36
CA VAL A 25 -1.83 1.66 1.77
C VAL A 25 -2.70 0.63 2.49
N PHE A 26 -3.86 0.28 1.91
CA PHE A 26 -4.74 -0.75 2.48
C PHE A 26 -4.04 -2.10 2.62
N SER A 27 -3.33 -2.54 1.58
CA SER A 27 -2.58 -3.80 1.58
C SER A 27 -1.52 -3.84 2.68
N HIS A 28 -0.82 -2.74 2.95
CA HIS A 28 0.15 -2.64 4.03
C HIS A 28 -0.46 -2.69 5.42
N LEU A 29 -1.70 -2.20 5.58
CA LEU A 29 -2.42 -2.24 6.85
C LEU A 29 -3.07 -3.61 7.11
N CYS A 30 -3.58 -4.26 6.06
CA CYS A 30 -4.22 -5.58 6.15
C CYS A 30 -3.24 -6.76 6.23
N LEU A 31 -1.95 -6.51 5.99
CA LEU A 31 -0.89 -7.45 6.36
C LEU A 31 -0.85 -7.55 7.88
N GLY A 32 -1.57 -8.54 8.43
CA GLY A 32 -1.57 -8.82 9.85
C GLY A 32 -0.14 -8.86 10.41
N GLY A 33 0.03 -8.38 11.64
CA GLY A 33 1.30 -8.49 12.35
C GLY A 33 1.73 -9.95 12.53
N ARG A 34 2.83 -10.19 13.28
CA ARG A 34 3.45 -11.53 13.48
C ARG A 34 2.49 -12.69 13.83
N LEU A 35 1.27 -12.39 14.28
CA LEU A 35 0.30 -13.36 14.75
C LEU A 35 -0.75 -13.78 13.71
N CYS A 36 -0.82 -13.11 12.54
CA CYS A 36 -1.81 -13.38 11.47
C CYS A 36 -3.21 -13.72 12.03
N GLN A 37 -3.69 -12.94 12.99
CA GLN A 37 -4.97 -13.19 13.63
C GLN A 37 -6.08 -13.09 12.59
N TYR A 38 -7.05 -13.99 12.69
CA TYR A 38 -8.24 -13.92 11.87
C TYR A 38 -9.05 -12.68 12.25
N GLU A 39 -9.50 -11.93 11.25
CA GLU A 39 -10.25 -10.70 11.41
C GLU A 39 -11.57 -10.82 10.65
N ASP A 40 -12.67 -10.68 11.36
CA ASP A 40 -14.03 -10.74 10.81
C ASP A 40 -14.53 -9.37 10.31
N ASN A 41 -13.86 -8.29 10.73
CA ASN A 41 -14.33 -6.93 10.49
C ASN A 41 -13.28 -6.10 9.74
N VAL A 42 -13.58 -5.76 8.49
CA VAL A 42 -12.71 -4.94 7.64
C VAL A 42 -12.84 -3.43 7.92
N ASN A 43 -13.91 -2.97 8.60
CA ASN A 43 -14.19 -1.54 8.76
C ASN A 43 -13.04 -0.76 9.44
N PRO A 44 -12.41 -1.25 10.53
CA PRO A 44 -11.28 -0.55 11.15
C PRO A 44 -10.12 -0.31 10.17
N TYR A 45 -9.84 -1.29 9.30
CA TYR A 45 -8.80 -1.15 8.27
C TYR A 45 -9.17 -0.10 7.23
N LEU A 46 -10.44 -0.07 6.80
CA LEU A 46 -10.91 0.94 5.84
C LEU A 46 -10.84 2.35 6.42
N ASP A 47 -11.21 2.53 7.69
CA ASP A 47 -11.20 3.83 8.35
C ASP A 47 -9.77 4.35 8.52
N VAL A 48 -8.85 3.49 8.99
CA VAL A 48 -7.43 3.85 9.12
C VAL A 48 -6.79 4.09 7.75
N THR A 49 -7.10 3.28 6.73
CA THR A 49 -6.60 3.49 5.36
C THR A 49 -7.03 4.85 4.83
N LYS A 50 -8.30 5.21 4.99
CA LYS A 50 -8.81 6.52 4.55
C LYS A 50 -8.15 7.67 5.30
N ALA A 51 -7.95 7.54 6.60
CA ALA A 51 -7.27 8.56 7.40
C ALA A 51 -5.82 8.75 6.94
N VAL A 52 -5.05 7.66 6.86
CA VAL A 52 -3.64 7.68 6.42
C VAL A 52 -3.52 8.23 5.00
N TYR A 53 -4.38 7.77 4.07
CA TYR A 53 -4.35 8.26 2.70
C TYR A 53 -4.55 9.78 2.64
N LYS A 54 -5.57 10.31 3.34
CA LYS A 54 -5.87 11.75 3.38
C LYS A 54 -4.77 12.58 4.03
N ASP A 55 -4.07 12.05 5.02
CA ASP A 55 -2.95 12.73 5.66
C ASP A 55 -1.71 12.82 4.75
N LEU A 56 -1.53 11.86 3.83
CA LEU A 56 -0.40 11.82 2.91
C LEU A 56 -0.64 12.61 1.61
N ILE A 57 -1.90 12.73 1.17
CA ILE A 57 -2.22 13.46 -0.06
C ILE A 57 -2.52 14.94 0.20
N SER A 58 -1.96 15.79 -0.64
CA SER A 58 -2.28 17.22 -0.70
C SER A 58 -2.91 17.54 -2.03
N VAL A 59 -4.05 18.24 -1.99
CA VAL A 59 -4.77 18.71 -3.17
C VAL A 59 -4.94 20.21 -3.11
N GLN A 60 -4.88 20.86 -4.27
CA GLN A 60 -5.08 22.29 -4.40
C GLN A 60 -6.19 22.54 -5.42
N LYS A 61 -7.06 23.50 -5.10
CA LYS A 61 -8.04 23.99 -6.06
C LYS A 61 -7.49 25.23 -6.73
N ASN A 62 -7.46 25.24 -8.06
CA ASN A 62 -7.09 26.42 -8.81
C ASN A 62 -8.14 27.53 -8.57
N PRO A 63 -7.77 28.73 -8.12
CA PRO A 63 -8.71 29.80 -7.82
C PRO A 63 -9.45 30.32 -9.06
N GLU A 64 -8.85 30.24 -10.24
CA GLU A 64 -9.42 30.73 -11.50
C GLU A 64 -10.25 29.66 -12.20
N THR A 65 -9.66 28.48 -12.45
CA THR A 65 -10.33 27.40 -13.19
C THR A 65 -11.29 26.57 -12.32
N LYS A 66 -11.17 26.66 -10.99
CA LYS A 66 -11.86 25.82 -10.00
C LYS A 66 -11.55 24.33 -10.10
N GLU A 67 -10.57 23.94 -10.90
CA GLU A 67 -10.14 22.55 -11.04
C GLU A 67 -9.30 22.11 -9.84
N LEU A 68 -9.37 20.82 -9.52
CA LEU A 68 -8.64 20.21 -8.42
C LEU A 68 -7.38 19.53 -8.97
N SER A 69 -6.21 19.91 -8.47
CA SER A 69 -4.93 19.28 -8.80
C SER A 69 -4.34 18.58 -7.58
N ILE A 70 -3.65 17.48 -7.83
CA ILE A 70 -2.91 16.73 -6.81
C ILE A 70 -1.49 17.31 -6.76
N LEU A 71 -1.01 17.67 -5.56
CA LEU A 71 0.33 18.19 -5.34
C LEU A 71 1.31 17.12 -4.86
N SER A 72 0.80 16.06 -4.21
CA SER A 72 1.64 14.98 -3.69
C SER A 72 2.12 14.04 -4.80
N HIS A 73 3.36 13.58 -4.68
CA HIS A 73 3.94 12.53 -5.53
C HIS A 73 4.33 11.34 -4.67
N VAL A 74 4.04 10.12 -5.16
CA VAL A 74 4.37 8.88 -4.48
C VAL A 74 5.28 8.06 -5.38
N PHE A 75 6.34 7.49 -4.78
CA PHE A 75 7.33 6.69 -5.49
C PHE A 75 7.51 5.34 -4.81
N GLN A 76 7.59 4.27 -5.61
CA GLN A 76 8.01 2.96 -5.11
C GLN A 76 9.54 2.88 -5.17
N VAL A 77 10.18 2.78 -4.01
CA VAL A 77 11.64 2.58 -3.91
C VAL A 77 11.94 1.09 -3.77
N ARG A 78 12.87 0.57 -4.59
CA ARG A 78 13.34 -0.82 -4.54
C ARG A 78 14.86 -0.84 -4.36
N CYS A 79 15.34 -1.63 -3.41
CA CYS A 79 16.78 -1.89 -3.24
C CYS A 79 17.10 -3.29 -3.78
N TYR A 80 18.17 -3.38 -4.55
CA TYR A 80 18.70 -4.64 -5.05
C TYR A 80 20.00 -4.94 -4.31
N ILE A 81 20.07 -6.09 -3.64
CA ILE A 81 21.32 -6.56 -3.06
C ILE A 81 22.08 -7.25 -4.19
N ASP A 82 23.14 -6.63 -4.69
CA ASP A 82 24.08 -7.34 -5.55
C ASP A 82 24.75 -8.44 -4.72
N LYS A 83 24.42 -9.70 -5.01
CA LYS A 83 25.13 -10.85 -4.44
C LYS A 83 26.54 -10.92 -5.05
N VAL A 84 27.44 -10.05 -4.61
CA VAL A 84 28.88 -10.20 -4.84
C VAL A 84 29.62 -10.02 -3.51
N CYS A 85 29.70 -11.13 -2.78
CA CYS A 85 30.91 -11.72 -2.21
C CYS A 85 30.55 -12.43 -0.89
N GLY A 86 30.77 -13.74 -0.85
CA GLY A 86 30.50 -14.56 0.31
C GLY A 86 31.36 -14.12 1.50
N SER A 87 30.70 -13.67 2.56
CA SER A 87 31.09 -13.91 3.96
C SER A 87 29.91 -13.49 4.83
N ILE A 88 29.32 -14.51 5.44
CA ILE A 88 28.46 -14.52 6.62
C ILE A 88 28.52 -13.19 7.40
N ILE A 89 27.47 -12.38 7.30
CA ILE A 89 27.07 -11.50 8.40
C ILE A 89 25.78 -12.08 8.96
N ASN A 90 25.94 -12.93 9.96
CA ASN A 90 24.92 -13.13 10.98
C ASN A 90 24.69 -11.76 11.62
N LEU A 91 23.50 -11.20 11.46
CA LEU A 91 23.02 -10.17 12.36
C LEU A 91 22.03 -10.85 13.31
N ALA A 92 22.40 -10.78 14.59
CA ALA A 92 21.75 -11.37 15.74
C ALA A 92 20.27 -10.98 15.90
#